data_AF-A0A2I2G7T3-F1
#
_entry.id   AF-A0A2I2G7T3-F1
#
_cell.length_a   1.000
_cell.length_b   1.000
_cell.length_c   1.000
_cell.angle_alpha   90.00
_cell.angle_beta   90.00
_cell.angle_gamma   90.00
#
_symmetry.space_group_name_H-M   'P 1'
#
loop_
_entity.id
_entity.type
_entity.pdbx_description
1 polymer ?
#
loop_
_entity_poly.entity_id
_entity_poly.type
_entity_poly.pdbx_seq_one_letter_code
_entity_poly.pdbx_strand_id
1 'polypeptide(L)'
;MDKTKLSAISLLASLSLTAAWLPETDKQITSTSGTNLFSSSNGKIRGVNLGSQFVFEPWIAESAWSDLGCKDQNSEFDCVSSLGQDVANEAFAKHWASWITQDDISQMVAAGLNTIRVPVGYWLNEDLVYRDSEHFPMGGEEYFEKVCRWASDAGMYIIVDLHGAPGAQTPQNAFTGQYADEPGFYQDYQYERALKFLEWMADKVHGNEAYRNVGMLEVVNEPVQNADQTASMRSSYYPDAFDRIRTVEQNLSIDKPNYLHIQMMDKLWGAGDPHESLTDDYYAAYDDHRYLKWADVEVSHDSYISTSCSDQLDSNTPTIVGEWSLSVPDDVEHSDEWSPDANGDFYTRWFAAQVTAYERQQGWVFWTWKSQLGDLRWSYQGMFFFVRFSYPCPCSFIFLSTLGFINCLLLLVLLSIRRTRLTRILLLRCRCGGRDSQGLEFAGQFGSVQLSACSP
;
A
#
# COMPACT_ATOMS: atom_id res chain seq x y z
N MET A 1 -10.15 -27.08 65.55
CA MET A 1 -11.26 -26.64 64.67
C MET A 1 -11.35 -25.13 64.82
N ASP A 2 -11.17 -24.28 63.83
CA ASP A 2 -10.90 -24.46 62.41
C ASP A 2 -10.36 -23.12 61.86
N LYS A 3 -9.33 -23.22 61.01
CA LYS A 3 -8.90 -22.33 59.91
C LYS A 3 -8.73 -20.81 60.12
N THR A 4 -7.44 -20.45 60.14
CA THR A 4 -6.82 -19.25 59.56
C THR A 4 -7.51 -18.75 58.28
N LYS A 5 -7.96 -17.50 58.27
CA LYS A 5 -8.37 -16.78 57.06
C LYS A 5 -7.15 -16.08 56.46
N LEU A 6 -6.59 -16.66 55.41
CA LEU A 6 -5.74 -15.93 54.46
C LEU A 6 -6.63 -14.89 53.76
N SER A 7 -6.28 -13.62 53.89
CA SER A 7 -6.81 -12.57 53.02
C SER A 7 -6.08 -12.65 51.69
N ALA A 8 -6.77 -13.13 50.66
CA ALA A 8 -6.27 -13.07 49.29
C ALA A 8 -6.29 -11.61 48.82
N ILE A 9 -5.12 -11.02 48.71
CA ILE A 9 -4.90 -9.77 47.98
C ILE A 9 -5.16 -10.11 46.51
N SER A 10 -6.32 -9.70 45.99
CA SER A 10 -6.54 -9.67 44.54
C SER A 10 -5.66 -8.57 43.98
N LEU A 11 -4.56 -8.97 43.34
CA LEU A 11 -3.83 -8.13 42.41
C LEU A 11 -4.79 -7.86 41.24
N LEU A 12 -5.53 -6.75 41.31
CA LEU A 12 -6.11 -6.13 40.13
C LEU A 12 -4.92 -5.65 39.30
N ALA A 13 -4.44 -6.50 38.41
CA ALA A 13 -3.65 -6.06 37.28
C ALA A 13 -4.55 -5.08 36.52
N SER A 14 -4.25 -3.79 36.69
CA SER A 14 -4.68 -2.75 35.77
C SER A 14 -4.09 -3.12 34.41
N LEU A 15 -4.81 -3.94 33.65
CA LEU A 15 -4.74 -3.92 32.21
C LEU A 15 -5.05 -2.48 31.83
N SER A 16 -4.00 -1.71 31.59
CA SER A 16 -4.08 -0.55 30.73
C SER A 16 -4.85 -1.03 29.51
N LEU A 17 -6.11 -0.62 29.38
CA LEU A 17 -6.79 -0.64 28.11
C LEU A 17 -5.95 0.29 27.24
N THR A 18 -4.94 -0.26 26.57
CA THR A 18 -4.36 0.34 25.40
C THR A 18 -5.55 0.53 24.47
N ALA A 19 -6.06 1.76 24.41
CA ALA A 19 -6.98 2.14 23.36
C ALA A 19 -6.27 1.73 22.07
N ALA A 20 -6.87 0.78 21.36
CA ALA A 20 -6.28 0.26 20.15
C ALA A 20 -6.01 1.46 19.23
N TRP A 21 -4.73 1.62 18.89
CA TRP A 21 -4.23 2.54 17.88
C TRP A 21 -5.02 2.32 16.61
N LEU A 22 -5.95 3.21 16.30
CA LEU A 22 -6.82 3.07 15.15
C LEU A 22 -6.98 4.46 14.53
N PRO A 23 -6.92 4.59 13.20
CA PRO A 23 -7.27 5.83 12.54
C PRO A 23 -8.58 6.41 13.08
N GLU A 24 -9.59 5.58 13.38
CA GLU A 24 -10.89 6.00 13.95
C GLU A 24 -10.84 6.58 15.38
N THR A 25 -9.89 6.18 16.25
CA THR A 25 -9.81 6.70 17.63
C THR A 25 -9.18 8.08 17.70
N ASP A 26 -8.35 8.41 16.71
CA ASP A 26 -7.45 9.55 16.75
C ASP A 26 -7.85 10.62 15.72
N LYS A 27 -8.20 10.23 14.48
CA LYS A 27 -8.66 11.14 13.41
C LYS A 27 -9.84 10.55 12.63
N GLN A 28 -11.00 11.21 12.60
CA GLN A 28 -12.15 10.67 11.85
C GLN A 28 -11.87 10.57 10.34
N ILE A 29 -11.64 9.35 9.84
CA ILE A 29 -11.46 9.05 8.42
C ILE A 29 -12.79 8.59 7.85
N THR A 30 -13.42 9.47 7.05
CA THR A 30 -14.67 9.16 6.36
C THR A 30 -14.66 9.68 4.94
N SER A 31 -15.46 9.04 4.08
CA SER A 31 -15.76 9.54 2.74
C SER A 31 -16.62 10.82 2.80
N THR A 32 -16.79 11.48 1.66
CA THR A 32 -17.74 12.61 1.53
C THR A 32 -19.18 12.22 1.89
N SER A 33 -19.55 10.94 1.78
CA SER A 33 -20.85 10.42 2.21
C SER A 33 -20.90 9.97 3.68
N GLY A 34 -19.82 10.15 4.45
CA GLY A 34 -19.72 9.75 5.85
C GLY A 34 -19.48 8.25 6.07
N THR A 35 -19.15 7.50 5.01
CA THR A 35 -18.80 6.07 5.12
C THR A 35 -17.41 5.92 5.73
N ASN A 36 -17.31 5.09 6.78
CA ASN A 36 -16.05 4.64 7.37
C ASN A 36 -15.69 3.26 6.78
N LEU A 37 -14.56 3.16 6.07
CA LEU A 37 -14.11 1.92 5.44
C LEU A 37 -13.45 0.92 6.42
N PHE A 38 -13.07 1.37 7.62
CA PHE A 38 -12.44 0.52 8.65
C PHE A 38 -13.45 -0.34 9.41
N SER A 39 -14.75 -0.02 9.35
CA SER A 39 -15.78 -0.82 10.02
C SER A 39 -15.84 -2.26 9.49
N SER A 40 -15.53 -2.50 8.21
CA SER A 40 -15.48 -3.85 7.62
C SER A 40 -14.21 -4.63 7.93
N SER A 41 -13.17 -3.98 8.44
CA SER A 41 -11.88 -4.60 8.80
C SER A 41 -11.65 -4.65 10.31
N ASN A 42 -12.67 -4.37 11.13
CA ASN A 42 -12.54 -4.23 12.59
C ASN A 42 -11.40 -3.28 12.99
N GLY A 43 -11.25 -2.17 12.25
CA GLY A 43 -10.20 -1.19 12.49
C GLY A 43 -8.86 -1.49 11.82
N LYS A 44 -8.64 -2.68 11.24
CA LYS A 44 -7.35 -3.03 10.63
C LYS A 44 -7.11 -2.30 9.31
N ILE A 45 -5.86 -1.93 9.07
CA ILE A 45 -5.38 -1.45 7.78
C ILE A 45 -5.40 -2.59 6.76
N ARG A 46 -6.09 -2.36 5.65
CA ARG A 46 -6.09 -3.24 4.47
C ARG A 46 -5.88 -2.36 3.26
N GLY A 47 -4.65 -2.30 2.79
CA GLY A 47 -4.24 -1.34 1.78
C GLY A 47 -3.43 -1.90 0.64
N VAL A 48 -3.12 -1.02 -0.31
CA VAL A 48 -2.21 -1.26 -1.43
C VAL A 48 -1.28 -0.07 -1.61
N ASN A 49 -0.06 -0.34 -2.07
CA ASN A 49 0.88 0.69 -2.48
C ASN A 49 0.50 1.23 -3.86
N LEU A 50 0.75 2.53 -4.09
CA LEU A 50 0.65 3.16 -5.40
C LEU A 50 2.02 3.19 -6.09
N GLY A 51 2.61 2.00 -6.24
CA GLY A 51 3.93 1.81 -6.84
C GLY A 51 4.00 2.37 -8.26
N SER A 52 5.16 2.95 -8.60
CA SER A 52 5.39 3.65 -9.87
C SER A 52 4.44 4.80 -10.17
N GLN A 53 3.68 5.35 -9.22
CA GLN A 53 2.92 6.57 -9.45
C GLN A 53 3.83 7.81 -9.36
N PHE A 54 4.42 8.12 -8.20
CA PHE A 54 5.24 9.34 -8.01
C PHE A 54 6.74 9.07 -7.77
N VAL A 55 7.11 7.80 -7.62
CA VAL A 55 8.48 7.33 -7.75
C VAL A 55 8.47 6.08 -8.61
N PHE A 56 9.07 6.18 -9.80
CA PHE A 56 8.99 5.17 -10.83
C PHE A 56 10.00 4.05 -10.63
N GLU A 57 9.52 2.80 -10.60
CA GLU A 57 10.35 1.60 -10.65
C GLU A 57 10.15 0.90 -12.00
N PRO A 58 11.19 0.85 -12.86
CA PRO A 58 11.04 0.34 -14.23
C PRO A 58 10.47 -1.07 -14.32
N TRP A 59 10.83 -1.95 -13.38
CA TRP A 59 10.38 -3.34 -13.36
C TRP A 59 8.87 -3.47 -13.13
N ILE A 60 8.22 -2.52 -12.43
CA ILE A 60 6.76 -2.56 -12.20
C ILE A 60 6.00 -2.26 -13.50
N ALA A 61 6.53 -1.36 -14.34
CA ALA A 61 5.81 -0.78 -15.47
C ALA A 61 6.71 -0.53 -16.68
N GLU A 62 7.38 -1.57 -17.19
CA GLU A 62 8.37 -1.47 -18.27
C GLU A 62 7.85 -0.78 -19.55
N SER A 63 6.59 -1.03 -19.93
CA SER A 63 6.01 -0.41 -21.13
C SER A 63 5.76 1.08 -20.91
N ALA A 64 5.24 1.46 -19.74
CA ALA A 64 5.07 2.88 -19.38
C ALA A 64 6.44 3.58 -19.27
N TRP A 65 7.46 2.91 -18.72
CA TRP A 65 8.83 3.44 -18.67
C TRP A 65 9.42 3.66 -20.07
N SER A 66 9.16 2.73 -20.99
CA SER A 66 9.54 2.89 -22.39
C SER A 66 8.77 4.02 -23.08
N ASP A 67 7.48 4.19 -22.80
CA ASP A 67 6.63 5.23 -23.38
C ASP A 67 7.04 6.64 -22.92
N LEU A 68 7.62 6.75 -21.72
CA LEU A 68 8.27 7.98 -21.24
C LEU A 68 9.55 8.33 -22.03
N GLY A 69 10.10 7.38 -22.78
CA GLY A 69 11.42 7.50 -23.42
C GLY A 69 12.58 7.08 -22.53
N CYS A 70 12.31 6.47 -21.37
CA CYS A 70 13.29 6.15 -20.34
C CYS A 70 13.84 4.71 -20.41
N LYS A 71 13.49 3.92 -21.43
CA LYS A 71 13.74 2.46 -21.48
C LYS A 71 15.13 2.00 -21.00
N ASP A 72 16.18 2.72 -21.37
CA ASP A 72 17.57 2.35 -21.09
C ASP A 72 18.14 3.05 -19.83
N GLN A 73 17.26 3.65 -19.01
CA GLN A 73 17.61 4.43 -17.83
C GLN A 73 17.16 3.68 -16.57
N ASN A 74 17.97 3.75 -15.51
CA ASN A 74 17.75 2.96 -14.31
C ASN A 74 16.77 3.62 -13.32
N SER A 75 16.61 4.94 -13.37
CA SER A 75 15.82 5.71 -12.41
C SER A 75 15.22 6.98 -13.03
N GLU A 76 14.34 7.66 -12.31
CA GLU A 76 13.80 8.97 -12.71
C GLU A 76 14.92 9.99 -12.94
N PHE A 77 15.94 9.99 -12.07
CA PHE A 77 17.09 10.87 -12.20
C PHE A 77 17.81 10.69 -13.53
N ASP A 78 18.15 9.44 -13.84
CA ASP A 78 18.83 9.08 -15.08
C ASP A 78 17.98 9.41 -16.30
N CYS A 79 16.65 9.22 -16.19
CA CYS A 79 15.74 9.55 -17.27
C CYS A 79 15.69 11.05 -17.58
N VAL A 80 15.51 11.89 -16.56
CA VAL A 80 15.45 13.35 -16.77
C VAL A 80 16.79 13.87 -17.29
N SER A 81 17.90 13.35 -16.77
CA SER A 81 19.25 13.66 -17.25
C SER A 81 19.43 13.31 -18.74
N SER A 82 18.90 12.17 -19.16
CA SER A 82 19.00 11.67 -20.55
C SER A 82 18.07 12.42 -21.53
N LEU A 83 16.82 12.66 -21.14
CA LEU A 83 15.82 13.29 -22.00
C LEU A 83 15.93 14.82 -22.06
N GLY A 84 16.43 15.44 -20.98
CA GLY A 84 16.33 16.87 -20.74
C GLY A 84 15.01 17.26 -20.06
N GLN A 85 15.07 18.34 -19.27
CA GLN A 85 14.02 18.71 -18.32
C GLN A 85 12.63 18.88 -18.94
N ASP A 86 12.49 19.68 -20.00
CA ASP A 86 11.17 20.01 -20.57
C ASP A 86 10.46 18.77 -21.15
N VAL A 87 11.22 17.90 -21.83
CA VAL A 87 10.70 16.67 -22.44
C VAL A 87 10.32 15.67 -21.34
N ALA A 88 11.16 15.51 -20.33
CA ALA A 88 10.87 14.66 -19.20
C ALA A 88 9.60 15.14 -18.47
N ASN A 89 9.49 16.44 -18.16
CA ASN A 89 8.31 16.99 -17.49
C ASN A 89 7.00 16.69 -18.25
N GLU A 90 6.98 16.85 -19.58
CA GLU A 90 5.80 16.53 -20.38
C GLU A 90 5.47 15.02 -20.35
N ALA A 91 6.49 14.17 -20.40
CA ALA A 91 6.34 12.73 -20.35
C ALA A 91 5.78 12.27 -18.99
N PHE A 92 6.40 12.71 -17.88
CA PHE A 92 5.97 12.37 -16.52
C PHE A 92 4.57 12.90 -16.20
N ALA A 93 4.19 14.10 -16.67
CA ALA A 93 2.83 14.61 -16.52
C ALA A 93 1.78 13.68 -17.17
N LYS A 94 2.06 13.11 -18.35
CA LYS A 94 1.16 12.13 -19.01
C LYS A 94 1.04 10.85 -18.20
N HIS A 95 2.16 10.37 -17.64
CA HIS A 95 2.18 9.20 -16.77
C HIS A 95 1.36 9.43 -15.50
N TRP A 96 1.64 10.49 -14.75
CA TRP A 96 0.91 10.81 -13.52
C TRP A 96 -0.60 10.99 -13.75
N ALA A 97 -0.99 11.51 -14.91
CA ALA A 97 -2.39 11.70 -15.28
C ALA A 97 -3.15 10.41 -15.59
N SER A 98 -2.45 9.32 -15.90
CA SER A 98 -3.04 8.10 -16.48
C SER A 98 -2.71 6.81 -15.74
N TRP A 99 -1.63 6.77 -14.95
CA TRP A 99 -1.24 5.60 -14.19
C TRP A 99 -2.25 5.31 -13.09
N ILE A 100 -2.38 6.12 -12.03
CA ILE A 100 -3.48 5.99 -11.06
C ILE A 100 -4.59 7.00 -11.37
N THR A 101 -5.82 6.49 -11.49
CA THR A 101 -7.01 7.29 -11.80
C THR A 101 -8.07 7.18 -10.68
N GLN A 102 -9.11 8.00 -10.76
CA GLN A 102 -10.26 7.89 -9.85
C GLN A 102 -10.97 6.52 -9.95
N ASP A 103 -10.92 5.88 -11.12
CA ASP A 103 -11.49 4.54 -11.30
C ASP A 103 -10.69 3.50 -10.51
N ASP A 104 -9.36 3.61 -10.46
CA ASP A 104 -8.52 2.75 -9.62
C ASP A 104 -8.91 2.87 -8.13
N ILE A 105 -9.10 4.09 -7.62
CA ILE A 105 -9.57 4.31 -6.24
C ILE A 105 -10.94 3.66 -6.01
N SER A 106 -11.85 3.78 -6.97
CA SER A 106 -13.18 3.17 -6.88
C SER A 106 -13.10 1.64 -6.86
N GLN A 107 -12.18 1.05 -7.63
CA GLN A 107 -11.92 -0.38 -7.63
C GLN A 107 -11.29 -0.86 -6.32
N MET A 108 -10.37 -0.10 -5.73
CA MET A 108 -9.77 -0.41 -4.41
C MET A 108 -10.85 -0.50 -3.33
N VAL A 109 -11.75 0.48 -3.27
CA VAL A 109 -12.89 0.45 -2.33
C VAL A 109 -13.81 -0.74 -2.62
N ALA A 110 -14.08 -1.05 -3.90
CA ALA A 110 -14.88 -2.22 -4.27
C ALA A 110 -14.20 -3.56 -3.91
N ALA A 111 -12.87 -3.58 -3.79
CA ALA A 111 -12.10 -4.72 -3.30
C ALA A 111 -12.09 -4.82 -1.75
N GLY A 112 -12.72 -3.88 -1.05
CA GLY A 112 -12.78 -3.85 0.41
C GLY A 112 -11.52 -3.27 1.07
N LEU A 113 -10.70 -2.55 0.31
CA LEU A 113 -9.54 -1.84 0.83
C LEU A 113 -9.95 -0.51 1.47
N ASN A 114 -9.22 -0.11 2.50
CA ASN A 114 -9.47 1.12 3.25
C ASN A 114 -8.28 2.08 3.27
N THR A 115 -7.11 1.66 2.76
CA THR A 115 -5.86 2.42 2.87
C THR A 115 -5.09 2.42 1.55
N ILE A 116 -4.45 3.54 1.22
CA ILE A 116 -3.38 3.61 0.23
C ILE A 116 -2.08 4.10 0.89
N ARG A 117 -0.96 3.49 0.51
CA ARG A 117 0.39 4.05 0.76
C ARG A 117 0.92 4.64 -0.53
N VAL A 118 1.41 5.87 -0.48
CA VAL A 118 1.77 6.66 -1.65
C VAL A 118 3.26 7.02 -1.57
N PRO A 119 4.11 6.23 -2.25
CA PRO A 119 5.52 6.55 -2.43
C PRO A 119 5.69 7.90 -3.13
N VAL A 120 6.42 8.83 -2.50
CA VAL A 120 6.79 10.13 -3.08
C VAL A 120 8.28 10.41 -2.88
N GLY A 121 8.89 11.06 -3.86
CA GLY A 121 10.26 11.57 -3.74
C GLY A 121 10.27 12.96 -3.13
N TYR A 122 11.36 13.33 -2.45
CA TYR A 122 11.52 14.68 -1.90
C TYR A 122 11.41 15.79 -2.98
N TRP A 123 11.71 15.44 -4.25
CA TRP A 123 11.60 16.33 -5.41
C TRP A 123 10.16 16.73 -5.76
N LEU A 124 9.16 16.08 -5.15
CA LEU A 124 7.78 16.56 -5.19
C LEU A 124 7.68 17.99 -4.64
N ASN A 125 8.52 18.36 -3.66
CA ASN A 125 8.77 19.75 -3.33
C ASN A 125 9.95 20.28 -4.15
N GLU A 126 9.59 20.94 -5.23
CA GLU A 126 10.49 21.47 -6.25
C GLU A 126 11.49 22.54 -5.76
N ASP A 127 11.21 23.19 -4.63
CA ASP A 127 12.10 24.19 -4.02
C ASP A 127 13.30 23.54 -3.31
N LEU A 128 13.22 22.23 -3.05
CA LEU A 128 14.29 21.48 -2.39
C LEU A 128 15.31 20.91 -3.37
N VAL A 129 15.04 20.94 -4.67
CA VAL A 129 15.89 20.35 -5.72
C VAL A 129 16.96 21.33 -6.18
N TYR A 130 18.23 20.90 -6.14
CA TYR A 130 19.38 21.66 -6.65
C TYR A 130 19.44 21.57 -8.17
N ARG A 131 18.85 22.55 -8.85
CA ARG A 131 18.63 22.56 -10.31
C ARG A 131 19.90 22.51 -11.16
N ASP A 132 21.05 22.82 -10.59
CA ASP A 132 22.35 22.75 -11.24
C ASP A 132 23.00 21.36 -11.21
N SER A 133 22.56 20.48 -10.30
CA SER A 133 23.15 19.15 -10.11
C SER A 133 22.15 17.99 -10.07
N GLU A 134 20.87 18.26 -9.90
CA GLU A 134 19.83 17.25 -9.73
C GLU A 134 18.78 17.31 -10.85
N HIS A 135 18.40 16.14 -11.33
CA HIS A 135 17.55 15.99 -12.51
C HIS A 135 16.31 15.19 -12.14
N PHE A 136 15.27 15.83 -11.61
CA PHE A 136 14.02 15.16 -11.27
C PHE A 136 12.84 15.72 -12.07
N PRO A 137 11.79 14.91 -12.31
CA PRO A 137 10.62 15.39 -13.02
C PRO A 137 9.87 16.44 -12.18
N MET A 138 9.34 17.45 -12.86
CA MET A 138 8.63 18.58 -12.23
C MET A 138 7.13 18.55 -12.56
N GLY A 139 6.32 19.17 -11.71
CA GLY A 139 4.87 19.29 -11.84
C GLY A 139 4.08 18.18 -11.15
N GLY A 140 4.72 17.32 -10.35
CA GLY A 140 4.07 16.17 -9.72
C GLY A 140 3.03 16.54 -8.65
N GLU A 141 3.19 17.69 -7.98
CA GLU A 141 2.35 18.10 -6.85
C GLU A 141 0.86 18.16 -7.20
N GLU A 142 0.50 18.68 -8.38
CA GLU A 142 -0.91 18.81 -8.79
C GLU A 142 -1.59 17.43 -8.93
N TYR A 143 -0.85 16.42 -9.39
CA TYR A 143 -1.35 15.06 -9.55
C TYR A 143 -1.42 14.35 -8.20
N PHE A 144 -0.44 14.59 -7.33
CA PHE A 144 -0.46 14.08 -5.96
C PHE A 144 -1.67 14.61 -5.18
N GLU A 145 -1.91 15.93 -5.22
CA GLU A 145 -3.11 16.53 -4.63
C GLU A 145 -4.39 15.87 -5.15
N LYS A 146 -4.46 15.65 -6.47
CA LYS A 146 -5.62 15.05 -7.13
C LYS A 146 -5.87 13.61 -6.66
N VAL A 147 -4.83 12.79 -6.53
CA VAL A 147 -4.94 11.42 -6.01
C VAL A 147 -5.38 11.43 -4.55
N CYS A 148 -4.80 12.28 -3.71
CA CYS A 148 -5.21 12.44 -2.32
C CYS A 148 -6.67 12.88 -2.20
N ARG A 149 -7.13 13.79 -3.07
CA ARG A 149 -8.54 14.21 -3.12
C ARG A 149 -9.46 13.02 -3.41
N TRP A 150 -9.17 12.25 -4.46
CA TRP A 150 -9.98 11.07 -4.82
C TRP A 150 -10.04 10.05 -3.69
N ALA A 151 -8.89 9.72 -3.09
CA ALA A 151 -8.80 8.80 -1.97
C ALA A 151 -9.58 9.31 -0.75
N SER A 152 -9.41 10.59 -0.40
CA SER A 152 -10.15 11.22 0.70
C SER A 152 -11.66 11.22 0.43
N ASP A 153 -12.09 11.50 -0.80
CA ASP A 153 -13.50 11.53 -1.19
C ASP A 153 -14.15 10.16 -1.08
N ALA A 154 -13.37 9.11 -1.38
CA ALA A 154 -13.75 7.71 -1.24
C ALA A 154 -13.67 7.18 0.21
N GLY A 155 -13.09 7.96 1.14
CA GLY A 155 -12.93 7.57 2.55
C GLY A 155 -11.74 6.68 2.83
N MET A 156 -10.76 6.63 1.92
CA MET A 156 -9.51 5.90 2.13
C MET A 156 -8.60 6.69 3.07
N TYR A 157 -7.90 5.98 3.95
CA TYR A 157 -6.75 6.47 4.69
C TYR A 157 -5.53 6.56 3.80
N ILE A 158 -4.72 7.59 3.99
CA ILE A 158 -3.54 7.84 3.15
C ILE A 158 -2.30 7.87 4.05
N ILE A 159 -1.36 6.98 3.73
CA ILE A 159 0.02 7.01 4.22
C ILE A 159 0.85 7.67 3.12
N VAL A 160 1.49 8.79 3.42
CA VAL A 160 2.45 9.43 2.50
C VAL A 160 3.83 8.97 2.90
N ASP A 161 4.55 8.39 1.96
CA ASP A 161 5.84 7.79 2.22
C ASP A 161 6.96 8.55 1.51
N LEU A 162 7.94 9.06 2.27
CA LEU A 162 9.17 9.60 1.72
C LEU A 162 10.04 8.45 1.17
N HIS A 163 9.68 8.04 -0.03
CA HIS A 163 10.24 6.87 -0.70
C HIS A 163 11.59 7.15 -1.34
N GLY A 164 11.78 8.37 -1.86
CA GLY A 164 13.05 8.86 -2.38
C GLY A 164 13.60 9.99 -1.53
N ALA A 165 14.57 9.70 -0.66
CA ALA A 165 15.20 10.70 0.19
C ALA A 165 16.32 11.48 -0.55
N PRO A 166 16.64 12.72 -0.14
CA PRO A 166 17.73 13.50 -0.74
C PRO A 166 19.05 12.74 -0.73
N GLY A 167 19.66 12.53 -1.90
CA GLY A 167 20.93 11.81 -2.01
C GLY A 167 20.82 10.28 -2.02
N ALA A 168 19.61 9.71 -2.03
CA ALA A 168 19.32 8.28 -1.91
C ALA A 168 19.80 7.66 -0.59
N GLN A 169 18.85 7.02 0.07
CA GLN A 169 19.05 6.29 1.32
C GLN A 169 19.55 4.86 1.07
N THR A 170 19.39 4.34 -0.14
CA THR A 170 19.86 3.00 -0.53
C THR A 170 20.54 3.10 -1.90
N PRO A 171 21.75 2.55 -2.09
CA PRO A 171 22.46 2.63 -3.35
C PRO A 171 21.82 1.72 -4.39
N GLN A 172 22.02 2.05 -5.67
CA GLN A 172 21.76 1.18 -6.81
C GLN A 172 20.33 0.61 -6.84
N ASN A 173 19.36 1.45 -6.44
CA ASN A 173 17.96 1.06 -6.46
C ASN A 173 17.05 2.19 -6.97
N ALA A 174 16.22 1.84 -7.96
CA ALA A 174 15.34 2.77 -8.66
C ALA A 174 14.26 3.36 -7.75
N PHE A 175 13.85 2.65 -6.69
CA PHE A 175 12.83 3.12 -5.75
C PHE A 175 13.26 4.42 -5.03
N THR A 176 14.55 4.71 -4.94
CA THR A 176 15.02 5.98 -4.36
C THR A 176 14.87 7.17 -5.32
N GLY A 177 14.44 6.91 -6.56
CA GLY A 177 14.36 7.87 -7.68
C GLY A 177 15.69 8.21 -8.34
N GLN A 178 16.81 7.80 -7.76
CA GLN A 178 18.14 7.99 -8.34
C GLN A 178 19.01 6.73 -8.15
N TYR A 179 19.58 6.21 -9.24
CA TYR A 179 20.41 5.01 -9.18
C TYR A 179 21.85 5.35 -8.73
N ALA A 180 21.99 5.87 -7.51
CA ALA A 180 23.26 6.34 -6.96
C ALA A 180 24.21 5.18 -6.61
N ASP A 181 25.50 5.34 -6.86
CA ASP A 181 26.51 4.32 -6.54
C ASP A 181 26.64 4.07 -5.02
N GLU A 182 26.45 5.12 -4.21
CA GLU A 182 26.56 5.08 -2.75
C GLU A 182 25.39 5.85 -2.12
N PRO A 183 24.94 5.49 -0.91
CA PRO A 183 23.85 6.22 -0.25
C PRO A 183 24.35 7.58 0.26
N GLY A 184 23.86 8.65 -0.34
CA GLY A 184 24.20 10.04 0.00
C GLY A 184 23.35 10.63 1.12
N PHE A 185 22.25 9.98 1.51
CA PHE A 185 21.28 10.51 2.47
C PHE A 185 21.84 10.76 3.88
N TYR A 186 22.80 9.96 4.33
CA TYR A 186 23.27 9.93 5.73
C TYR A 186 24.22 11.09 6.10
N GLN A 187 23.78 12.32 5.83
CA GLN A 187 24.54 13.56 6.01
C GLN A 187 23.60 14.68 6.49
N ASP A 188 24.07 15.52 7.41
CA ASP A 188 23.26 16.58 8.04
C ASP A 188 22.53 17.49 7.04
N TYR A 189 23.19 17.84 5.92
CA TYR A 189 22.60 18.71 4.91
C TYR A 189 21.51 18.03 4.07
N GLN A 190 21.54 16.70 3.94
CA GLN A 190 20.50 15.92 3.28
C GLN A 190 19.33 15.66 4.24
N TYR A 191 19.63 15.41 5.51
CA TYR A 191 18.62 15.37 6.57
C TYR A 191 17.83 16.69 6.62
N GLU A 192 18.49 17.85 6.62
CA GLU A 192 17.77 19.14 6.64
C GLU A 192 16.83 19.30 5.43
N ARG A 193 17.19 18.77 4.25
CA ARG A 193 16.29 18.80 3.07
C ARG A 193 15.09 17.88 3.27
N ALA A 194 15.30 16.67 3.78
CA ALA A 194 14.21 15.75 4.08
C ALA A 194 13.29 16.28 5.20
N LEU A 195 13.85 16.90 6.23
CA LEU A 195 13.08 17.55 7.29
C LEU A 195 12.21 18.69 6.74
N LYS A 196 12.75 19.54 5.86
CA LYS A 196 11.97 20.58 5.16
C LYS A 196 10.87 19.99 4.28
N PHE A 197 11.11 18.84 3.66
CA PHE A 197 10.06 18.13 2.93
C PHE A 197 8.94 17.67 3.86
N LEU A 198 9.27 17.08 5.01
CA LEU A 198 8.29 16.64 6.01
C LEU A 198 7.51 17.82 6.61
N GLU A 199 8.16 18.96 6.86
CA GLU A 199 7.48 20.19 7.29
C GLU A 199 6.48 20.68 6.24
N TRP A 200 6.91 20.73 4.98
CA TRP A 200 6.06 21.13 3.86
C TRP A 200 4.87 20.19 3.69
N MET A 201 5.09 18.87 3.80
CA MET A 201 4.02 17.88 3.77
C MET A 201 3.05 18.04 4.95
N ALA A 202 3.53 18.23 6.17
CA ALA A 202 2.67 18.43 7.33
C ALA A 202 1.82 19.70 7.19
N ASP A 203 2.39 20.80 6.69
CA ASP A 203 1.65 22.04 6.41
C ASP A 203 0.56 21.83 5.35
N LYS A 204 0.88 21.15 4.25
CA LYS A 204 -0.08 20.80 3.19
C LYS A 204 -1.22 19.94 3.72
N VAL A 205 -0.91 18.92 4.52
CA VAL A 205 -1.89 17.97 5.04
C VAL A 205 -2.91 18.66 5.95
N HIS A 206 -2.46 19.59 6.79
CA HIS A 206 -3.34 20.34 7.69
C HIS A 206 -3.98 21.56 7.03
N GLY A 207 -3.39 22.09 5.96
CA GLY A 207 -3.84 23.30 5.27
C GLY A 207 -4.74 23.10 4.05
N ASN A 208 -4.80 21.89 3.47
CA ASN A 208 -5.57 21.62 2.25
C ASN A 208 -6.47 20.38 2.38
N GLU A 209 -7.76 20.58 2.14
CA GLU A 209 -8.83 19.57 2.24
C GLU A 209 -8.62 18.35 1.31
N ALA A 210 -7.78 18.46 0.27
CA ALA A 210 -7.41 17.32 -0.58
C ALA A 210 -6.73 16.21 0.22
N TYR A 211 -5.98 16.61 1.25
CA TYR A 211 -5.18 15.73 2.09
C TYR A 211 -5.86 15.39 3.41
N ARG A 212 -7.14 15.70 3.57
CA ARG A 212 -7.84 15.56 4.87
C ARG A 212 -7.78 14.13 5.45
N ASN A 213 -7.66 13.10 4.61
CA ASN A 213 -7.50 11.71 5.07
C ASN A 213 -6.04 11.20 5.07
N VAL A 214 -5.07 12.08 4.79
CA VAL A 214 -3.66 11.80 5.14
C VAL A 214 -3.57 11.80 6.66
N GLY A 215 -3.22 10.65 7.22
CA GLY A 215 -3.07 10.51 8.66
C GLY A 215 -1.69 10.02 9.07
N MET A 216 -0.81 9.70 8.13
CA MET A 216 0.53 9.19 8.41
C MET A 216 1.54 9.74 7.41
N LEU A 217 2.69 10.14 7.93
CA LEU A 217 3.90 10.41 7.16
C LEU A 217 4.94 9.36 7.54
N GLU A 218 5.43 8.61 6.55
CA GLU A 218 6.62 7.78 6.71
C GLU A 218 7.85 8.62 6.40
N VAL A 219 8.77 8.70 7.37
CA VAL A 219 9.85 9.68 7.34
C VAL A 219 11.00 9.27 6.44
N VAL A 220 11.14 8.00 6.08
CA VAL A 220 12.05 7.50 5.03
C VAL A 220 11.78 6.01 4.80
N ASN A 221 11.54 5.63 3.54
CA ASN A 221 11.43 4.24 3.12
C ASN A 221 12.79 3.54 3.08
N GLU A 222 12.85 2.28 3.51
CA GLU A 222 13.96 1.35 3.24
C GLU A 222 15.38 1.98 3.27
N PRO A 223 15.82 2.58 4.39
CA PRO A 223 17.21 2.97 4.58
C PRO A 223 18.10 1.72 4.51
N VAL A 224 19.40 1.85 4.20
CA VAL A 224 20.30 0.68 4.17
C VAL A 224 20.19 -0.17 5.44
N GLN A 225 20.16 -1.49 5.26
CA GLN A 225 20.08 -2.48 6.34
C GLN A 225 21.44 -2.65 7.04
N ASN A 226 21.98 -1.55 7.56
CA ASN A 226 23.26 -1.48 8.25
C ASN A 226 23.18 -0.46 9.38
N ALA A 227 23.01 -0.95 10.61
CA ALA A 227 22.83 -0.12 11.80
C ALA A 227 23.99 0.85 12.10
N ASP A 228 25.23 0.54 11.68
CA ASP A 228 26.36 1.44 11.86
C ASP A 228 26.29 2.61 10.88
N GLN A 229 25.92 2.35 9.62
CA GLN A 229 25.78 3.37 8.59
C GLN A 229 24.59 4.30 8.84
N THR A 230 23.51 3.78 9.42
CA THR A 230 22.29 4.53 9.74
C THR A 230 22.28 5.14 11.15
N ALA A 231 23.39 5.07 11.89
CA ALA A 231 23.45 5.54 13.27
C ALA A 231 23.13 7.03 13.42
N SER A 232 23.57 7.89 12.49
CA SER A 232 23.21 9.32 12.50
C SER A 232 21.73 9.52 12.20
N MET A 233 21.14 8.73 11.31
CA MET A 233 19.70 8.81 11.01
C MET A 233 18.85 8.56 12.27
N ARG A 234 19.18 7.51 13.03
CA ARG A 234 18.45 7.18 14.26
C ARG A 234 18.68 8.18 15.39
N SER A 235 19.88 8.75 15.48
CA SER A 235 20.26 9.65 16.59
C SER A 235 19.98 11.13 16.34
N SER A 236 19.84 11.57 15.09
CA SER A 236 19.46 12.96 14.75
C SER A 236 18.21 13.03 13.88
N TYR A 237 18.22 12.42 12.69
CA TYR A 237 17.13 12.60 11.72
C TYR A 237 15.74 12.19 12.25
N TYR A 238 15.61 11.02 12.89
CA TYR A 238 14.32 10.57 13.43
C TYR A 238 13.78 11.48 14.55
N PRO A 239 14.55 11.82 15.61
CA PRO A 239 14.12 12.82 16.58
C PRO A 239 13.77 14.18 15.94
N ASP A 240 14.60 14.67 15.02
CA ASP A 240 14.36 15.95 14.36
C ASP A 240 13.09 15.90 13.48
N ALA A 241 12.79 14.78 12.83
CA ALA A 241 11.57 14.61 12.05
C ALA A 241 10.32 14.73 12.93
N PHE A 242 10.33 14.11 14.12
CA PHE A 242 9.30 14.28 15.13
C PHE A 242 9.17 15.75 15.52
N ASP A 243 10.26 16.38 15.97
CA ASP A 243 10.24 17.75 16.45
C ASP A 243 9.74 18.74 15.39
N ARG A 244 10.16 18.59 14.13
CA ARG A 244 9.78 19.49 13.03
C ARG A 244 8.32 19.30 12.62
N ILE A 245 7.83 18.06 12.48
CA ILE A 245 6.41 17.79 12.21
C ILE A 245 5.53 18.33 13.36
N ARG A 246 5.89 18.03 14.62
CA ARG A 246 5.14 18.52 15.79
C ARG A 246 5.17 20.03 15.91
N THR A 247 6.28 20.68 15.53
CA THR A 247 6.39 22.14 15.50
C THR A 247 5.42 22.76 14.49
N VAL A 248 5.29 22.18 13.28
CA VAL A 248 4.30 22.62 12.28
C VAL A 248 2.89 22.49 12.85
N GLU A 249 2.54 21.36 13.44
CA GLU A 249 1.22 21.12 14.01
C GLU A 249 0.88 22.07 15.17
N GLN A 250 1.85 22.37 16.03
CA GLN A 250 1.70 23.35 17.09
C GLN A 250 1.50 24.77 16.54
N ASN A 251 2.26 25.16 15.52
CA ASN A 251 2.14 26.47 14.88
C ASN A 251 0.78 26.65 14.20
N LEU A 252 0.24 25.58 13.62
CA LEU A 252 -1.10 25.53 13.03
C LEU A 252 -2.22 25.34 14.08
N SER A 253 -1.86 25.24 15.37
CA SER A 253 -2.81 25.03 16.48
C SER A 253 -3.66 23.77 16.31
N ILE A 254 -3.08 22.69 15.77
CA ILE A 254 -3.75 21.40 15.66
C ILE A 254 -3.89 20.79 17.06
N ASP A 255 -5.07 20.26 17.38
CA ASP A 255 -5.25 19.51 18.63
C ASP A 255 -4.52 18.17 18.55
N LYS A 256 -3.86 17.75 19.63
CA LYS A 256 -3.06 16.50 19.68
C LYS A 256 -3.75 15.25 19.11
N PRO A 257 -5.06 15.00 19.30
CA PRO A 257 -5.72 13.85 18.67
C PRO A 257 -5.67 13.90 17.14
N ASN A 258 -5.68 15.08 16.53
CA ASN A 258 -5.64 15.28 15.08
C ASN A 258 -4.21 15.34 14.52
N TYR A 259 -3.20 15.08 15.35
CA TYR A 259 -1.82 15.00 14.89
C TYR A 259 -1.61 13.84 13.92
N LEU A 260 -0.63 13.99 13.03
CA LEU A 260 -0.18 12.96 12.12
C LEU A 260 0.53 11.85 12.89
N HIS A 261 0.32 10.63 12.44
CA HIS A 261 1.21 9.53 12.76
C HIS A 261 2.53 9.73 12.03
N ILE A 262 3.62 9.40 12.72
CA ILE A 262 4.98 9.49 12.19
C ILE A 262 5.54 8.08 12.15
N GLN A 263 5.68 7.55 10.94
CA GLN A 263 6.10 6.18 10.68
C GLN A 263 7.60 6.13 10.37
N MET A 264 8.28 5.14 10.92
CA MET A 264 9.68 4.81 10.63
C MET A 264 9.78 3.32 10.30
N MET A 265 10.84 2.89 9.63
CA MET A 265 11.11 1.46 9.48
C MET A 265 11.30 0.79 10.84
N ASP A 266 10.63 -0.35 11.04
CA ASP A 266 10.73 -1.23 12.19
C ASP A 266 12.17 -1.74 12.36
N LYS A 267 12.56 -2.02 13.60
CA LYS A 267 13.88 -2.59 13.91
C LYS A 267 14.19 -3.87 13.14
N LEU A 268 13.19 -4.68 12.79
CA LEU A 268 13.34 -5.90 11.99
C LEU A 268 13.80 -5.63 10.56
N TRP A 269 13.66 -4.40 10.06
CA TRP A 269 14.23 -3.98 8.78
C TRP A 269 15.77 -4.08 8.76
N GLY A 270 16.44 -4.01 9.92
CA GLY A 270 17.90 -4.15 10.01
C GLY A 270 18.68 -2.84 9.94
N ALA A 271 17.98 -1.69 9.89
CA ALA A 271 18.59 -0.37 9.97
C ALA A 271 18.85 0.12 11.43
N GLY A 272 18.74 -0.76 12.43
CA GLY A 272 18.85 -0.43 13.86
C GLY A 272 17.48 -0.11 14.50
N ASP A 273 17.48 0.19 15.81
CA ASP A 273 16.25 0.42 16.57
C ASP A 273 15.76 1.87 16.41
N PRO A 274 14.64 2.14 15.70
CA PRO A 274 14.18 3.50 15.42
C PRO A 274 13.82 4.29 16.68
N HIS A 275 13.54 3.62 17.81
CA HIS A 275 13.19 4.29 19.06
C HIS A 275 14.39 4.77 19.88
N GLU A 276 15.62 4.32 19.58
CA GLU A 276 16.73 4.40 20.54
C GLU A 276 17.07 5.82 21.01
N SER A 277 16.75 6.83 20.20
CA SER A 277 17.03 8.25 20.49
C SER A 277 15.77 9.13 20.52
N LEU A 278 14.56 8.56 20.42
CA LEU A 278 13.32 9.35 20.48
C LEU A 278 13.05 9.83 21.90
N THR A 279 12.65 11.10 22.03
CA THR A 279 12.23 11.69 23.31
C THR A 279 10.72 11.90 23.41
N ASP A 280 10.02 11.91 22.26
CA ASP A 280 8.57 11.86 22.10
C ASP A 280 8.27 10.80 21.05
N ASP A 281 7.37 9.88 21.38
CA ASP A 281 6.88 8.79 20.51
C ASP A 281 5.35 8.85 20.35
N TYR A 282 4.73 9.98 20.69
CA TYR A 282 3.29 10.17 20.52
C TYR A 282 2.91 10.00 19.04
N TYR A 283 2.01 9.04 18.76
CA TYR A 283 1.65 8.60 17.41
C TYR A 283 2.82 8.13 16.53
N ALA A 284 3.88 7.61 17.14
CA ALA A 284 4.85 6.82 16.39
C ALA A 284 4.20 5.54 15.82
N ALA A 285 4.70 5.11 14.67
CA ALA A 285 4.30 3.90 13.96
C ALA A 285 5.53 3.24 13.33
N TYR A 286 5.45 1.95 13.06
CA TYR A 286 6.57 1.18 12.52
C TYR A 286 6.16 0.45 11.24
N ASP A 287 6.94 0.62 10.17
CA ASP A 287 6.76 -0.11 8.92
C ASP A 287 7.67 -1.33 8.86
N ASP A 288 7.11 -2.44 8.43
CA ASP A 288 7.82 -3.69 8.29
C ASP A 288 7.57 -4.27 6.90
N HIS A 289 8.64 -4.55 6.17
CA HIS A 289 8.56 -5.11 4.83
C HIS A 289 8.78 -6.63 4.90
N ARG A 290 7.81 -7.40 4.40
CA ARG A 290 7.76 -8.86 4.54
C ARG A 290 7.73 -9.54 3.18
N TYR A 291 8.92 -9.74 2.62
CA TYR A 291 9.12 -10.45 1.36
C TYR A 291 9.73 -11.84 1.59
N LEU A 292 8.91 -12.88 1.51
CA LEU A 292 9.37 -14.27 1.56
C LEU A 292 10.19 -14.69 0.33
N LYS A 293 10.10 -13.95 -0.79
CA LYS A 293 10.91 -14.12 -2.01
C LYS A 293 12.41 -14.18 -1.73
N TRP A 294 12.89 -13.37 -0.78
CA TRP A 294 14.32 -13.25 -0.45
C TRP A 294 14.63 -13.78 0.95
N ALA A 295 13.68 -14.47 1.58
CA ALA A 295 13.86 -15.04 2.91
C ALA A 295 14.53 -16.42 2.84
N ASP A 296 15.25 -16.79 3.91
CA ASP A 296 15.82 -18.13 4.08
C ASP A 296 14.72 -19.11 4.53
N VAL A 297 13.88 -19.53 3.58
CA VAL A 297 12.77 -20.47 3.78
C VAL A 297 12.93 -21.64 2.82
N GLU A 298 12.74 -22.86 3.32
CA GLU A 298 12.70 -24.05 2.47
C GLU A 298 11.68 -23.87 1.33
N VAL A 299 12.11 -24.11 0.09
CA VAL A 299 11.30 -23.85 -1.11
C VAL A 299 10.24 -24.94 -1.28
N SER A 300 9.13 -24.79 -0.57
CA SER A 300 7.93 -25.63 -0.69
C SER A 300 6.67 -24.83 -0.32
N HIS A 301 5.51 -25.22 -0.87
CA HIS A 301 4.23 -24.59 -0.53
C HIS A 301 3.93 -24.64 0.98
N ASP A 302 4.20 -25.78 1.63
CA ASP A 302 3.93 -25.99 3.06
C ASP A 302 4.85 -25.12 3.94
N SER A 303 6.13 -25.01 3.59
CA SER A 303 7.10 -24.18 4.30
C SER A 303 6.74 -22.70 4.23
N TYR A 304 6.23 -22.22 3.09
CA TYR A 304 5.84 -20.82 2.90
C TYR A 304 4.58 -20.47 3.71
N ILE A 305 3.56 -21.34 3.70
CA ILE A 305 2.35 -21.17 4.51
C ILE A 305 2.70 -21.20 6.01
N SER A 306 3.44 -22.22 6.45
CA SER A 306 3.79 -22.38 7.87
C SER A 306 4.68 -21.26 8.40
N THR A 307 5.63 -20.77 7.60
CA THR A 307 6.44 -19.59 7.94
C THR A 307 5.56 -18.36 8.10
N SER A 308 4.66 -18.11 7.15
CA SER A 308 3.75 -16.95 7.21
C SER A 308 2.84 -17.00 8.45
N CYS A 309 2.27 -18.17 8.76
CA CYS A 309 1.42 -18.34 9.94
C CYS A 309 2.19 -18.14 11.26
N SER A 310 3.49 -18.41 11.27
CA SER A 310 4.35 -18.35 12.45
C SER A 310 5.10 -17.02 12.59
N ASP A 311 4.91 -16.09 11.65
CA ASP A 311 5.60 -14.80 11.60
C ASP A 311 5.45 -14.03 12.91
N GLN A 312 6.46 -13.26 13.31
CA GLN A 312 6.47 -12.48 14.54
C GLN A 312 6.79 -11.03 14.22
N LEU A 313 5.87 -10.14 14.59
CA LEU A 313 5.86 -8.72 14.20
C LEU A 313 5.81 -7.81 15.44
N ASP A 314 6.35 -8.25 16.58
CA ASP A 314 6.22 -7.60 17.89
C ASP A 314 7.49 -6.86 18.34
N SER A 315 8.34 -6.52 17.38
CA SER A 315 9.63 -5.83 17.57
C SER A 315 9.43 -4.38 18.02
N ASN A 316 8.73 -3.59 17.22
CA ASN A 316 8.18 -2.30 17.63
C ASN A 316 6.65 -2.37 17.62
N THR A 317 5.98 -1.38 18.22
CA THR A 317 4.52 -1.34 18.20
C THR A 317 4.07 0.11 18.30
N PRO A 318 3.06 0.53 17.51
CA PRO A 318 2.27 -0.26 16.57
C PRO A 318 2.97 -0.48 15.22
N THR A 319 2.94 -1.72 14.71
CA THR A 319 3.54 -2.09 13.42
C THR A 319 2.48 -2.31 12.34
N ILE A 320 2.78 -1.84 11.14
CA ILE A 320 2.06 -2.11 9.90
C ILE A 320 3.00 -2.87 8.98
N VAL A 321 2.53 -3.92 8.32
CA VAL A 321 3.28 -4.54 7.23
C VAL A 321 3.03 -3.71 5.96
N GLY A 322 3.81 -2.66 5.73
CA GLY A 322 3.60 -1.68 4.66
C GLY A 322 3.98 -2.18 3.27
N GLU A 323 4.78 -3.25 3.21
CA GLU A 323 5.08 -3.95 1.97
C GLU A 323 5.19 -5.46 2.13
N TRP A 324 4.59 -6.17 1.18
CA TRP A 324 4.66 -7.62 1.02
C TRP A 324 4.06 -7.99 -0.34
N SER A 325 4.35 -9.19 -0.83
CA SER A 325 3.80 -9.71 -2.08
C SER A 325 3.58 -11.23 -2.00
N LEU A 326 3.10 -11.82 -3.08
CA LEU A 326 3.02 -13.28 -3.22
C LEU A 326 4.16 -13.83 -4.08
N SER A 327 5.23 -13.06 -4.27
CA SER A 327 6.34 -13.51 -5.11
C SER A 327 7.20 -14.52 -4.40
N VAL A 328 7.79 -15.42 -5.19
CA VAL A 328 8.59 -16.55 -4.73
C VAL A 328 10.01 -16.42 -5.29
N PRO A 329 10.99 -17.22 -4.82
CA PRO A 329 12.39 -17.08 -5.22
C PRO A 329 12.59 -17.16 -6.74
N ASP A 330 13.56 -16.39 -7.24
CA ASP A 330 13.83 -16.18 -8.67
C ASP A 330 14.09 -17.50 -9.43
N ASP A 331 14.73 -18.46 -8.77
CA ASP A 331 15.12 -19.74 -9.38
C ASP A 331 13.95 -20.69 -9.62
N VAL A 332 12.81 -20.47 -8.95
CA VAL A 332 11.60 -21.30 -9.08
C VAL A 332 10.38 -20.55 -9.62
N GLU A 333 10.42 -19.22 -9.70
CA GLU A 333 9.23 -18.40 -9.96
C GLU A 333 8.56 -18.64 -11.32
N HIS A 334 9.29 -19.24 -12.27
CA HIS A 334 8.80 -19.61 -13.61
C HIS A 334 8.48 -21.10 -13.77
N SER A 335 8.52 -21.89 -12.69
CA SER A 335 8.18 -23.32 -12.76
C SER A 335 6.67 -23.55 -12.72
N ASP A 336 6.23 -24.69 -13.24
CA ASP A 336 4.81 -25.09 -13.20
C ASP A 336 4.26 -25.18 -11.77
N GLU A 337 5.11 -25.53 -10.79
CA GLU A 337 4.75 -25.64 -9.36
C GLU A 337 4.46 -24.28 -8.72
N TRP A 338 5.03 -23.21 -9.27
CA TRP A 338 4.89 -21.85 -8.73
C TRP A 338 4.12 -20.91 -9.65
N SER A 339 3.64 -21.38 -10.80
CA SER A 339 2.77 -20.60 -11.67
C SER A 339 1.45 -20.23 -10.96
N PRO A 340 1.08 -18.94 -10.87
CA PRO A 340 -0.18 -18.50 -10.27
C PRO A 340 -1.42 -19.09 -10.96
N ASP A 341 -1.36 -19.29 -12.28
CA ASP A 341 -2.46 -19.84 -13.07
C ASP A 341 -2.76 -21.31 -12.74
N ALA A 342 -1.72 -22.09 -12.42
CA ALA A 342 -1.84 -23.51 -12.10
C ALA A 342 -2.08 -23.78 -10.61
N ASN A 343 -1.66 -22.86 -9.73
CA ASN A 343 -1.59 -23.09 -8.28
C ASN A 343 -2.46 -22.11 -7.46
N GLY A 344 -3.61 -21.70 -8.00
CA GLY A 344 -4.49 -20.70 -7.38
C GLY A 344 -4.94 -21.05 -5.94
N ASP A 345 -5.13 -22.33 -5.63
CA ASP A 345 -5.48 -22.76 -4.27
C ASP A 345 -4.35 -22.54 -3.26
N PHE A 346 -3.09 -22.81 -3.65
CA PHE A 346 -1.92 -22.50 -2.82
C PHE A 346 -1.83 -20.99 -2.56
N TYR A 347 -1.87 -20.17 -3.61
CA TYR A 347 -1.77 -18.70 -3.46
C TYR A 347 -2.92 -18.11 -2.64
N THR A 348 -4.13 -18.68 -2.74
CA THR A 348 -5.27 -18.26 -1.91
C THR A 348 -5.02 -18.57 -0.43
N ARG A 349 -4.51 -19.78 -0.12
CA ARG A 349 -4.17 -20.18 1.25
C ARG A 349 -2.99 -19.39 1.80
N TRP A 350 -1.97 -19.13 0.97
CA TRP A 350 -0.79 -18.39 1.37
C TRP A 350 -1.07 -16.90 1.58
N PHE A 351 -1.89 -16.27 0.73
CA PHE A 351 -2.42 -14.93 0.99
C PHE A 351 -3.16 -14.87 2.32
N ALA A 352 -4.05 -15.85 2.58
CA ALA A 352 -4.80 -15.92 3.84
C ALA A 352 -3.87 -16.07 5.05
N ALA A 353 -2.81 -16.87 4.95
CA ALA A 353 -1.81 -17.04 6.00
C ALA A 353 -1.08 -15.71 6.33
N GLN A 354 -0.60 -15.00 5.30
CA GLN A 354 0.06 -13.71 5.45
C GLN A 354 -0.86 -12.65 6.07
N VAL A 355 -2.07 -12.42 5.51
CA VAL A 355 -2.98 -11.40 6.08
C VAL A 355 -3.44 -11.73 7.50
N THR A 356 -3.62 -13.02 7.82
CA THR A 356 -3.96 -13.45 9.19
C THR A 356 -2.82 -13.13 10.15
N ALA A 357 -1.58 -13.34 9.70
CA ALA A 357 -0.40 -12.99 10.46
C ALA A 357 -0.29 -11.48 10.69
N TYR A 358 -0.49 -10.67 9.65
CA TYR A 358 -0.30 -9.22 9.68
C TYR A 358 -1.41 -8.49 10.45
N GLU A 359 -2.65 -8.99 10.41
CA GLU A 359 -3.77 -8.45 11.19
C GLU A 359 -3.69 -8.76 12.70
N ARG A 360 -2.69 -9.55 13.15
CA ARG A 360 -2.33 -9.59 14.58
C ARG A 360 -1.74 -8.25 15.06
N GLN A 361 -1.09 -7.51 14.17
CA GLN A 361 -0.70 -6.10 14.37
C GLN A 361 -1.73 -5.17 13.71
N GLN A 362 -1.33 -4.02 13.16
CA GLN A 362 -2.29 -3.02 12.67
C GLN A 362 -2.87 -3.34 11.30
N GLY A 363 -2.28 -4.27 10.57
CA GLY A 363 -2.73 -4.68 9.25
C GLY A 363 -1.61 -4.62 8.24
N TRP A 364 -1.97 -4.43 6.98
CA TRP A 364 -1.07 -4.66 5.87
C TRP A 364 -1.37 -3.75 4.66
N VAL A 365 -0.34 -3.51 3.86
CA VAL A 365 -0.41 -2.77 2.60
C VAL A 365 0.36 -3.58 1.55
N PHE A 366 -0.36 -4.09 0.54
CA PHE A 366 0.22 -4.98 -0.48
C PHE A 366 1.07 -4.19 -1.49
N TRP A 367 2.25 -4.70 -1.85
CA TRP A 367 3.07 -4.18 -2.93
C TRP A 367 2.81 -4.98 -4.22
N THR A 368 2.07 -4.47 -5.21
CA THR A 368 1.48 -3.12 -5.35
C THR A 368 0.06 -3.18 -5.94
N TRP A 369 -0.65 -2.04 -6.07
CA TRP A 369 -1.99 -2.03 -6.67
C TRP A 369 -1.99 -2.64 -8.08
N LYS A 370 -1.11 -2.16 -8.96
CA LYS A 370 -1.01 -2.66 -10.34
C LYS A 370 0.40 -2.58 -10.91
N SER A 371 0.66 -3.47 -11.87
CA SER A 371 1.93 -3.58 -12.60
C SER A 371 1.66 -3.98 -14.06
N GLN A 372 2.67 -3.92 -14.90
CA GLN A 372 2.66 -4.40 -16.30
C GLN A 372 3.39 -5.73 -16.47
N LEU A 373 3.69 -6.42 -15.36
CA LEU A 373 4.44 -7.68 -15.33
C LEU A 373 3.66 -8.86 -15.93
N GLY A 374 2.32 -8.78 -15.93
CA GLY A 374 1.47 -9.95 -16.14
C GLY A 374 1.56 -10.98 -15.00
N ASP A 375 2.17 -10.59 -13.87
CA ASP A 375 2.35 -11.42 -12.70
C ASP A 375 1.42 -10.98 -11.56
N LEU A 376 0.45 -11.84 -11.23
CA LEU A 376 -0.53 -11.61 -10.16
C LEU A 376 0.13 -11.48 -8.78
N ARG A 377 1.35 -12.00 -8.61
CA ARG A 377 2.07 -11.98 -7.34
C ARG A 377 2.50 -10.59 -6.91
N TRP A 378 2.56 -9.64 -7.85
CA TRP A 378 2.91 -8.23 -7.63
C TRP A 378 1.77 -7.26 -7.98
N SER A 379 0.59 -7.76 -8.39
CA SER A 379 -0.56 -6.93 -8.76
C SER A 379 -1.81 -7.34 -7.99
N TYR A 380 -2.18 -6.54 -7.00
CA TYR A 380 -3.43 -6.73 -6.25
C TYR A 380 -4.66 -6.59 -7.16
N GLN A 381 -4.66 -5.62 -8.07
CA GLN A 381 -5.72 -5.41 -9.06
C GLN A 381 -5.92 -6.66 -9.93
N GLY A 382 -4.82 -7.23 -10.46
CA GLY A 382 -4.86 -8.46 -11.25
C GLY A 382 -5.44 -9.62 -10.45
N MET A 383 -4.97 -9.83 -9.22
CA MET A 383 -5.46 -10.88 -8.33
C MET A 383 -6.96 -10.73 -8.03
N PHE A 384 -7.43 -9.53 -7.72
CA PHE A 384 -8.84 -9.25 -7.44
C PHE A 384 -9.75 -9.60 -8.62
N PHE A 385 -9.37 -9.22 -9.84
CA PHE A 385 -10.14 -9.58 -11.03
C PHE A 385 -10.09 -11.07 -11.32
N PHE A 386 -8.92 -11.71 -11.20
CA PHE A 386 -8.79 -13.15 -11.43
C PHE A 386 -9.72 -13.96 -10.52
N VAL A 387 -9.73 -13.67 -9.21
CA VAL A 387 -10.60 -14.37 -8.25
C VAL A 387 -12.08 -14.14 -8.58
N ARG A 388 -12.47 -12.91 -8.93
CA ARG A 388 -13.87 -12.57 -9.26
C ARG A 388 -14.39 -13.27 -10.51
N PHE A 389 -13.55 -13.48 -11.52
CA PHE A 389 -13.94 -14.16 -12.76
C PHE A 389 -13.80 -15.68 -12.69
N SER A 390 -12.88 -16.21 -11.89
CA SER A 390 -12.67 -17.65 -11.70
C SER A 390 -13.70 -18.27 -10.75
N TYR A 391 -14.23 -17.51 -9.79
CA TYR A 391 -15.25 -17.95 -8.83
C TYR A 391 -16.45 -16.98 -8.79
N PRO A 392 -17.22 -16.82 -9.88
CA PRO A 392 -18.42 -16.00 -9.85
C PRO A 392 -19.37 -16.58 -8.79
N CYS A 393 -19.79 -15.76 -7.82
CA CYS A 393 -20.83 -16.15 -6.86
C CYS A 393 -21.97 -16.86 -7.60
N PRO A 394 -22.46 -18.00 -7.10
CA PRO A 394 -23.53 -18.76 -7.76
C PRO A 394 -24.89 -18.09 -7.53
N CYS A 395 -25.04 -16.80 -7.87
CA CYS A 395 -26.30 -16.06 -7.80
C CYS A 395 -26.35 -14.80 -8.70
N SER A 396 -25.60 -14.74 -9.81
CA SER A 396 -25.74 -13.64 -10.78
C SER A 396 -25.49 -14.07 -12.23
N PHE A 397 -26.30 -15.01 -12.72
CA PHE A 397 -26.56 -15.12 -14.16
C PHE A 397 -27.77 -14.24 -14.51
N ILE A 398 -27.54 -12.95 -14.73
CA ILE A 398 -28.43 -12.14 -15.56
C ILE A 398 -27.78 -12.04 -16.94
N PHE A 399 -28.48 -12.61 -17.91
CA PHE A 399 -28.21 -12.47 -19.34
C PHE A 399 -27.97 -11.01 -19.72
N LEU A 400 -26.72 -10.66 -20.07
CA LEU A 400 -26.43 -9.58 -21.00
C LEU A 400 -26.50 -10.17 -22.41
N SER A 401 -27.71 -10.33 -22.93
CA SER A 401 -27.91 -10.43 -24.37
C SER A 401 -28.11 -9.03 -24.94
N THR A 402 -27.35 -8.74 -25.99
CA THR A 402 -27.42 -7.60 -26.92
C THR A 402 -26.78 -6.28 -26.46
N LEU A 403 -25.47 -6.14 -26.63
CA LEU A 403 -24.86 -5.38 -27.77
C LEU A 403 -23.35 -5.15 -27.52
N GLY A 404 -22.53 -5.74 -28.39
CA GLY A 404 -21.28 -5.11 -28.85
C GLY A 404 -20.00 -5.39 -28.08
N PHE A 405 -19.43 -6.59 -28.23
CA PHE A 405 -17.97 -6.79 -28.36
C PHE A 405 -17.75 -8.12 -29.10
N ILE A 406 -17.28 -8.06 -30.35
CA ILE A 406 -16.75 -9.22 -31.08
C ILE A 406 -15.24 -9.07 -31.08
N ASN A 407 -14.58 -10.04 -30.44
CA ASN A 407 -13.15 -10.28 -30.48
C ASN A 407 -12.74 -10.93 -31.82
N CYS A 408 -11.46 -10.73 -32.14
CA CYS A 408 -10.68 -11.42 -33.16
C CYS A 408 -10.97 -12.93 -33.30
N LEU A 409 -11.17 -13.37 -34.56
CA LEU A 409 -10.34 -14.32 -35.33
C LEU A 409 -11.16 -15.43 -36.07
N LEU A 410 -11.13 -15.34 -37.41
CA LEU A 410 -11.25 -16.38 -38.45
C LEU A 410 -12.37 -17.46 -38.38
N LEU A 411 -13.33 -17.41 -39.32
CA LEU A 411 -13.44 -18.37 -40.44
C LEU A 411 -14.55 -17.98 -41.45
N LEU A 412 -14.26 -18.19 -42.74
CA LEU A 412 -15.20 -18.06 -43.85
C LEU A 412 -16.40 -19.03 -43.77
N VAL A 413 -17.50 -18.58 -44.39
CA VAL A 413 -18.55 -19.29 -45.16
C VAL A 413 -19.97 -18.96 -44.64
N LEU A 414 -20.58 -17.98 -45.33
CA LEU A 414 -22.02 -17.78 -45.39
C LEU A 414 -22.66 -18.88 -46.24
N LEU A 415 -23.78 -19.45 -45.79
CA LEU A 415 -25.07 -19.42 -46.51
C LEU A 415 -26.16 -20.28 -45.83
N SER A 416 -27.37 -19.70 -45.81
CA SER A 416 -28.67 -20.37 -46.04
C SER A 416 -29.63 -20.64 -44.86
N ILE A 417 -30.50 -19.65 -44.60
CA ILE A 417 -31.97 -19.70 -44.77
C ILE A 417 -32.85 -20.59 -43.84
N ARG A 418 -33.86 -19.90 -43.26
CA ARG A 418 -35.30 -20.26 -42.99
C ARG A 418 -35.80 -20.52 -41.54
N ARG A 419 -36.51 -19.48 -41.06
CA ARG A 419 -37.95 -19.41 -40.66
C ARG A 419 -38.49 -20.19 -39.43
N THR A 420 -39.07 -19.35 -38.54
CA THR A 420 -40.39 -19.45 -37.86
C THR A 420 -40.57 -20.38 -36.66
N ARG A 421 -40.92 -19.83 -35.46
CA ARG A 421 -42.30 -19.73 -34.93
C ARG A 421 -42.37 -19.32 -33.43
N LEU A 422 -43.36 -18.46 -33.15
CA LEU A 422 -44.18 -18.32 -31.93
C LEU A 422 -43.55 -17.95 -30.58
N THR A 423 -43.76 -16.67 -30.22
CA THR A 423 -43.69 -16.10 -28.88
C THR A 423 -44.90 -16.56 -28.03
N ARG A 424 -44.64 -17.17 -26.86
CA ARG A 424 -45.59 -17.24 -25.74
C ARG A 424 -45.02 -16.41 -24.59
N ILE A 425 -45.70 -15.31 -24.28
CA ILE A 425 -45.42 -14.48 -23.09
C ILE A 425 -46.00 -15.22 -21.89
N LEU A 426 -45.14 -15.74 -21.02
CA LEU A 426 -45.52 -16.17 -19.68
C LEU A 426 -45.10 -15.06 -18.71
N LEU A 427 -46.07 -14.28 -18.24
CA LEU A 427 -45.92 -13.34 -17.14
C LEU A 427 -45.74 -14.15 -15.84
N LEU A 428 -44.51 -14.19 -15.32
CA LEU A 428 -44.24 -14.56 -13.94
C LEU A 428 -43.76 -13.30 -13.21
N ARG A 429 -44.66 -12.75 -12.39
CA ARG A 429 -44.35 -11.73 -11.37
C ARG A 429 -43.50 -12.37 -10.28
N CYS A 430 -42.25 -11.92 -10.10
CA CYS A 430 -41.57 -12.03 -8.82
C CYS A 430 -41.86 -10.76 -8.01
N ARG A 431 -42.49 -10.95 -6.84
CA ARG A 431 -42.71 -9.92 -5.81
C ARG A 431 -41.39 -9.65 -5.11
N CYS A 432 -40.88 -8.43 -5.19
CA CYS A 432 -39.94 -7.91 -4.19
C CYS A 432 -40.70 -7.68 -2.88
N GLY A 433 -40.23 -8.29 -1.80
CA GLY A 433 -40.68 -8.01 -0.45
C GLY A 433 -39.47 -7.72 0.44
N GLY A 434 -39.37 -6.46 0.89
CA GLY A 434 -38.87 -6.08 2.21
C GLY A 434 -37.36 -6.11 2.49
N ARG A 435 -36.77 -4.91 2.49
CA ARG A 435 -35.78 -4.35 3.46
C ARG A 435 -34.79 -5.28 4.18
N ASP A 436 -33.53 -4.94 3.96
CA ASP A 436 -32.41 -4.81 4.90
C ASP A 436 -31.17 -5.67 4.57
N SER A 437 -30.05 -4.96 4.38
CA SER A 437 -28.66 -5.41 4.46
C SER A 437 -28.29 -6.74 3.77
N GLN A 438 -27.94 -6.68 2.49
CA GLN A 438 -26.98 -7.61 1.91
C GLN A 438 -25.78 -6.80 1.39
N GLY A 439 -24.88 -6.50 2.32
CA GLY A 439 -23.50 -6.16 1.98
C GLY A 439 -22.87 -7.37 1.31
N LEU A 440 -22.16 -7.13 0.22
CA LEU A 440 -21.61 -8.16 -0.65
C LEU A 440 -20.78 -9.19 0.12
N GLU A 441 -21.13 -10.45 -0.11
CA GLU A 441 -20.54 -11.68 0.45
C GLU A 441 -19.15 -12.01 -0.17
N PHE A 442 -18.33 -11.02 -0.51
CA PHE A 442 -16.96 -11.23 -1.01
C PHE A 442 -15.96 -11.45 0.14
N ALA A 443 -16.15 -10.74 1.26
CA ALA A 443 -15.39 -10.96 2.49
C ALA A 443 -15.66 -12.33 3.12
N GLY A 444 -16.83 -12.94 2.86
CA GLY A 444 -17.19 -14.26 3.40
C GLY A 444 -16.40 -15.43 2.78
N GLN A 445 -16.01 -15.30 1.50
CA GLN A 445 -15.23 -16.33 0.82
C GLN A 445 -13.77 -16.35 1.32
N PHE A 446 -13.18 -15.18 1.61
CA PHE A 446 -11.88 -15.11 2.29
C PHE A 446 -11.98 -15.37 3.81
N GLY A 447 -13.08 -14.97 4.48
CA GLY A 447 -13.24 -15.15 5.92
C GLY A 447 -13.35 -16.61 6.37
N SER A 448 -13.89 -17.50 5.52
CA SER A 448 -13.88 -18.95 5.77
C SER A 448 -12.52 -19.60 5.49
N VAL A 449 -11.74 -19.06 4.55
CA VAL A 449 -10.37 -19.52 4.23
C VAL A 449 -9.34 -19.01 5.27
N GLN A 450 -9.53 -17.80 5.81
CA GLN A 450 -8.71 -17.21 6.87
C GLN A 450 -8.59 -18.11 8.09
N LEU A 451 -9.68 -18.77 8.50
CA LEU A 451 -9.68 -19.65 9.67
C LEU A 451 -9.00 -21.01 9.41
N SER A 452 -8.89 -21.47 8.16
CA SER A 452 -8.32 -22.79 7.84
C SER A 452 -6.84 -22.77 7.47
N ALA A 453 -6.29 -21.66 6.98
CA ALA A 453 -4.92 -21.64 6.44
C ALA A 453 -3.82 -21.83 7.51
N CYS A 454 -4.04 -21.30 8.72
CA CYS A 454 -3.12 -21.43 9.86
C CYS A 454 -3.62 -22.40 10.94
N SER A 455 -4.61 -23.24 10.62
CA SER A 455 -5.03 -24.36 11.49
C SER A 455 -4.15 -25.58 11.18
N PRO A 456 -3.70 -26.32 12.22
CA PRO A 456 -2.77 -27.45 12.07
C PRO A 456 -3.33 -28.67 11.34
#